data_AF-A0A2P6MYF7-F1
#
_entry.id   AF-A0A2P6MYF7-F1
#
_cell.length_a   1.000
_cell.length_b   1.000
_cell.length_c   1.000
_cell.angle_alpha   90.00
_cell.angle_beta   90.00
_cell.angle_gamma   90.00
#
_symmetry.space_group_name_H-M   'P 1'
#
loop_
_entity.id
_entity.type
_entity.pdbx_description
1 polymer ?
#
loop_
_entity_poly.entity_id
_entity_poly.type
_entity_poly.pdbx_seq_one_letter_code
_entity_poly.pdbx_strand_id
1 'polypeptide(L)'
;MSKNPNITSFLEKPAEVETTPEGDDEVDLSAVVSSDLTKEDILNMDHGSLLGAMQDIQSEIAKLEEELGETAYDEDDENDENNEELELFRVPEFCIPIRKDVRMVDWDAIAKEVQFDVITMDPPWQLASSNPTRGVAIGYKQLPNKDIMDIPIHKLQSNGFLFIWVINARYTFALEMFERWGYELVDDITWVKTTVHRRMAKGHGFYLQHAKETCLVGRKGKNPPGTTGNIGSDVIFAERRGQSQKPEEIYELCETLVPNGRYLEIFARRNNLRNYWVSIGNEL
;
A
#
# COMPACT_ATOMS: atom_id res chain seq x y z
N MET A 1 40.03 -41.13 4.32
CA MET A 1 41.37 -41.21 3.69
C MET A 1 41.14 -41.65 2.26
N SER A 2 41.54 -41.00 1.16
CA SER A 2 42.52 -39.97 0.92
C SER A 2 42.19 -39.25 -0.40
N LYS A 3 42.13 -37.92 -0.32
CA LYS A 3 42.62 -36.87 -1.25
C LYS A 3 42.63 -37.12 -2.77
N ASN A 4 41.90 -36.26 -3.48
CA ASN A 4 42.23 -35.85 -4.85
C ASN A 4 42.99 -34.49 -4.80
N PRO A 5 44.01 -34.26 -5.65
CA PRO A 5 44.95 -33.16 -5.49
C PRO A 5 44.62 -31.89 -6.31
N ASN A 6 45.09 -30.75 -5.80
CA ASN A 6 45.51 -29.53 -6.51
C ASN A 6 44.58 -28.87 -7.53
N ILE A 7 43.88 -27.81 -7.09
CA ILE A 7 43.69 -26.59 -7.90
C ILE A 7 43.93 -25.39 -6.97
N THR A 8 45.16 -24.89 -6.97
CA THR A 8 45.53 -23.55 -6.49
C THR A 8 46.56 -23.02 -7.47
N SER A 9 46.20 -22.07 -8.32
CA SER A 9 47.15 -21.17 -8.96
C SER A 9 46.43 -20.02 -9.70
N PHE A 10 46.66 -18.78 -9.22
CA PHE A 10 46.57 -17.47 -9.92
C PHE A 10 45.17 -16.98 -10.34
N LEU A 11 44.52 -15.96 -9.75
CA LEU A 11 44.98 -14.65 -9.24
C LEU A 11 45.99 -13.96 -10.16
N GLU A 12 45.47 -13.17 -11.11
CA GLU A 12 45.80 -11.74 -11.30
C GLU A 12 45.26 -11.24 -12.67
N LYS A 13 44.36 -10.26 -12.62
CA LYS A 13 44.29 -9.10 -13.53
C LYS A 13 43.28 -8.09 -12.97
N PRO A 14 43.71 -6.89 -12.55
CA PRO A 14 42.79 -5.84 -12.13
C PRO A 14 42.09 -5.25 -13.38
N ALA A 15 40.77 -5.08 -13.31
CA ALA A 15 40.03 -4.33 -14.30
C ALA A 15 40.28 -2.84 -14.07
N GLU A 16 40.65 -2.14 -15.14
CA GLU A 16 40.83 -0.70 -15.19
C GLU A 16 39.49 0.00 -14.85
N VAL A 17 39.56 0.92 -13.89
CA VAL A 17 38.47 1.79 -13.49
C VAL A 17 38.53 3.02 -14.39
N GLU A 18 37.59 3.14 -15.33
CA GLU A 18 37.36 4.39 -16.06
C GLU A 18 36.77 5.41 -15.09
N THR A 19 37.55 6.47 -14.83
CA THR A 19 37.16 7.65 -14.07
C THR A 19 36.21 8.51 -14.90
N THR A 20 34.95 8.58 -14.52
CA THR A 20 34.04 9.65 -14.95
C THR A 20 34.38 10.95 -14.20
N PRO A 21 34.34 12.12 -14.86
CA PRO A 21 34.74 13.37 -14.24
C PRO A 21 33.73 13.81 -13.18
N GLU A 22 34.24 14.07 -11.97
CA GLU A 22 33.57 14.80 -10.90
C GLU A 22 33.25 16.22 -11.41
N GLY A 23 31.97 16.48 -11.65
CA GLY A 23 31.41 17.82 -11.75
C GLY A 23 30.78 18.15 -10.40
N ASP A 24 31.59 18.68 -9.49
CA ASP A 24 31.15 19.29 -8.24
C ASP A 24 30.52 20.64 -8.56
N ASP A 25 29.23 20.66 -8.85
CA ASP A 25 28.40 21.84 -8.61
C ASP A 25 27.60 21.57 -7.32
N GLU A 26 28.33 21.58 -6.20
CA GLU A 26 27.74 21.69 -4.87
C GLU A 26 27.07 23.07 -4.80
N VAL A 27 25.76 23.12 -4.95
CA VAL A 27 25.00 24.36 -4.77
C VAL A 27 25.11 24.72 -3.29
N ASP A 28 25.94 25.73 -3.01
CA ASP A 28 26.14 26.30 -1.69
C ASP A 28 24.84 26.97 -1.21
N LEU A 29 24.01 26.21 -0.50
CA LEU A 29 22.78 26.68 0.13
C LEU A 29 23.05 27.55 1.38
N SER A 30 24.31 27.76 1.79
CA SER A 30 24.63 28.65 2.91
C SER A 30 24.41 30.14 2.58
N ALA A 31 24.21 30.47 1.30
CA ALA A 31 23.97 31.83 0.83
C ALA A 31 22.50 32.26 0.83
N VAL A 32 21.54 31.41 1.22
CA VAL A 32 20.09 31.71 1.13
C VAL A 32 19.37 31.51 2.48
N VAL A 33 19.84 32.14 3.56
CA VAL A 33 18.97 32.45 4.72
C VAL A 33 19.48 33.70 5.43
N SER A 34 18.85 34.84 5.17
CA SER A 34 18.95 36.03 6.03
C SER A 34 17.87 35.96 7.10
N SER A 35 18.09 35.20 8.18
CA SER A 35 17.56 35.50 9.53
C SER A 35 17.93 34.41 10.55
N ASP A 36 19.00 34.64 11.32
CA ASP A 36 19.34 33.88 12.53
C ASP A 36 18.36 34.22 13.67
N LEU A 37 17.10 33.82 13.57
CA LEU A 37 16.13 33.93 14.67
C LEU A 37 15.96 32.57 15.34
N THR A 38 16.33 32.47 16.62
CA THR A 38 16.11 31.25 17.39
C THR A 38 14.64 31.15 17.82
N LYS A 39 14.21 29.93 18.18
CA LYS A 39 12.85 29.69 18.66
C LYS A 39 12.51 30.50 19.92
N GLU A 40 13.51 30.81 20.74
CA GLU A 40 13.35 31.68 21.93
C GLU A 40 13.20 33.16 21.55
N ASP A 41 13.83 33.62 20.47
CA ASP A 41 13.67 34.99 20.00
C ASP A 41 12.24 35.22 19.48
N ILE A 42 11.71 34.30 18.68
CA ILE A 42 10.36 34.37 18.11
C ILE A 42 9.28 34.43 19.21
N LEU A 43 9.47 33.68 20.30
CA LEU A 43 8.52 33.64 21.41
C LEU A 43 8.51 34.94 22.23
N ASN A 44 9.58 35.73 22.16
CA ASN A 44 9.74 36.98 22.89
C ASN A 44 9.44 38.24 22.04
N MET A 45 9.12 38.07 20.75
CA MET A 45 8.78 39.17 19.86
C MET A 45 7.38 39.71 20.11
N ASP A 46 7.22 41.03 20.02
CA ASP A 46 5.90 41.64 19.99
C ASP A 46 5.16 41.34 18.67
N HIS A 47 3.84 41.44 18.70
CA HIS A 47 2.98 41.10 17.56
C HIS A 47 3.26 41.93 16.29
N GLY A 48 3.71 43.18 16.44
CA GLY A 48 4.06 44.04 15.31
C GLY A 48 5.36 43.58 14.63
N SER A 49 6.35 43.22 15.44
CA SER A 49 7.62 42.65 15.00
C SER A 49 7.43 41.29 14.30
N LEU A 50 6.51 40.46 14.79
CA LEU A 50 6.13 39.19 14.18
C LEU A 50 5.46 39.37 12.81
N LEU A 51 4.56 40.35 12.69
CA LEU A 51 3.91 40.70 11.43
C LEU A 51 4.92 41.21 10.39
N GLY A 52 5.89 42.01 10.80
CA GLY A 52 6.98 42.47 9.93
C GLY A 52 7.81 41.31 9.39
N ALA A 53 8.27 40.41 10.28
CA ALA A 53 9.03 39.23 9.88
C ALA A 53 8.25 38.31 8.92
N MET A 54 6.93 38.15 9.13
CA MET A 54 6.09 37.39 8.20
C MET A 54 5.99 38.05 6.82
N GLN A 55 5.90 39.38 6.75
CA GLN A 55 5.86 40.10 5.47
C GLN A 55 7.20 40.01 4.72
N ASP A 56 8.31 40.08 5.44
CA ASP A 56 9.65 39.94 4.87
C ASP A 56 9.84 38.55 4.27
N ILE A 57 9.48 37.49 5.00
CA ILE A 57 9.51 36.10 4.51
C ILE A 57 8.63 35.93 3.27
N GLN A 58 7.43 36.51 3.26
CA GLN A 58 6.54 36.44 2.09
C GLN A 58 7.13 37.13 0.86
N SER A 59 7.83 38.25 1.06
CA SER A 59 8.50 38.95 -0.04
C SER A 59 9.71 38.18 -0.58
N GLU A 60 10.40 37.45 0.29
CA GLU A 60 11.56 36.63 -0.07
C GLU A 60 11.13 35.36 -0.80
N ILE A 61 10.03 34.72 -0.39
CA ILE A 61 9.39 33.62 -1.15
C ILE A 61 9.02 34.09 -2.56
N ALA A 62 8.37 35.24 -2.70
CA ALA A 62 7.96 35.75 -4.01
C ALA A 62 9.16 36.05 -4.93
N LYS A 63 10.27 36.55 -4.37
CA LYS A 63 11.51 36.75 -5.13
C LYS A 63 12.18 35.43 -5.53
N LEU A 64 12.18 34.44 -4.64
CA LEU A 64 12.71 33.11 -4.94
C LEU A 64 11.87 32.40 -6.02
N GLU A 65 10.55 32.59 -6.01
CA GLU A 65 9.64 32.11 -7.07
C GLU A 65 9.95 32.79 -8.43
N GLU A 66 10.30 34.08 -8.42
CA GLU A 66 10.70 34.83 -9.62
C GLU A 66 12.12 34.43 -10.12
N GLU A 67 13.07 34.20 -9.20
CA GLU A 67 14.46 33.81 -9.50
C GLU A 67 14.60 32.34 -9.92
N LEU A 68 13.76 31.43 -9.41
CA LEU A 68 13.72 30.04 -9.90
C LEU A 68 13.24 29.95 -11.37
N GLY A 69 12.73 31.06 -11.91
CA GLY A 69 12.00 31.06 -13.16
C GLY A 69 10.70 30.28 -13.01
N GLU A 70 9.69 30.63 -13.79
CA GLU A 70 8.58 29.73 -14.07
C GLU A 70 9.16 28.48 -14.77
N THR A 71 9.70 27.53 -14.00
CA THR A 71 9.76 26.15 -14.43
C THR A 71 8.31 25.73 -14.54
N ALA A 72 7.82 25.86 -15.76
CA ALA A 72 6.55 25.43 -16.23
C ALA A 72 6.13 24.17 -15.45
N TYR A 73 5.12 24.33 -14.61
CA TYR A 73 4.01 23.40 -14.70
C TYR A 73 3.56 23.52 -16.16
N ASP A 74 4.13 22.68 -17.03
CA ASP A 74 3.59 22.46 -18.37
C ASP A 74 2.16 21.95 -18.13
N GLU A 75 1.21 22.88 -18.13
CA GLU A 75 -0.22 22.61 -18.33
C GLU A 75 -0.51 22.13 -19.77
N ASP A 76 0.53 21.82 -20.55
CA ASP A 76 0.46 21.27 -21.92
C ASP A 76 0.90 19.78 -21.99
N ASP A 77 0.58 18.98 -20.97
CA ASP A 77 0.38 17.53 -21.13
C ASP A 77 -1.07 17.19 -20.76
N GLU A 78 -2.01 17.88 -21.42
CA GLU A 78 -3.31 17.30 -21.76
C GLU A 78 -3.07 16.06 -22.64
N ASN A 79 -2.68 14.95 -22.00
CA ASN A 79 -3.22 13.67 -22.44
C ASN A 79 -4.74 13.73 -22.20
N ASP A 80 -5.44 14.20 -23.22
CA ASP A 80 -6.90 14.27 -23.38
C ASP A 80 -7.58 12.93 -23.02
N GLU A 81 -6.84 11.81 -23.00
CA GLU A 81 -7.32 10.49 -22.55
C GLU A 81 -7.52 10.37 -21.02
N ASN A 82 -6.75 11.08 -20.19
CA ASN A 82 -6.84 10.95 -18.72
C ASN A 82 -7.97 11.80 -18.08
N ASN A 83 -8.42 12.85 -18.76
CA ASN A 83 -9.50 13.71 -18.26
C ASN A 83 -10.89 13.09 -18.52
N GLU A 84 -11.06 12.39 -19.65
CA GLU A 84 -12.28 11.60 -19.92
C GLU A 84 -12.46 10.43 -18.94
N GLU A 85 -11.37 9.80 -18.47
CA GLU A 85 -11.41 8.67 -17.54
C GLU A 85 -11.86 9.08 -16.12
N LEU A 86 -11.56 10.32 -15.72
CA LEU A 86 -12.04 10.90 -14.45
C LEU A 86 -13.53 11.28 -14.50
N GLU A 87 -14.07 11.62 -15.68
CA GLU A 87 -15.49 11.93 -15.85
C GLU A 87 -16.40 10.69 -15.96
N LEU A 88 -15.86 9.50 -16.23
CA LEU A 88 -16.66 8.28 -16.40
C LEU A 88 -16.69 7.32 -15.20
N PHE A 89 -15.88 7.52 -14.15
CA PHE A 89 -15.88 6.60 -13.01
C PHE A 89 -17.20 6.70 -12.22
N ARG A 90 -18.01 5.64 -12.30
CA ARG A 90 -19.26 5.52 -11.55
C ARG A 90 -19.15 4.39 -10.53
N VAL A 91 -19.52 4.71 -9.30
CA VAL A 91 -19.73 3.73 -8.25
C VAL A 91 -20.80 2.73 -8.72
N PRO A 92 -20.58 1.41 -8.59
CA PRO A 92 -21.61 0.42 -8.90
C PRO A 92 -22.88 0.68 -8.09
N GLU A 93 -24.05 0.52 -8.70
CA GLU A 93 -25.35 0.91 -8.14
C GLU A 93 -25.61 0.38 -6.72
N PHE A 94 -25.17 -0.84 -6.45
CA PHE A 94 -25.39 -1.52 -5.17
C PHE A 94 -24.14 -1.57 -4.28
N CYS A 95 -23.10 -0.84 -4.64
CA CYS A 95 -21.91 -0.69 -3.80
C CYS A 95 -22.14 0.41 -2.74
N ILE A 96 -21.64 0.19 -1.54
CA ILE A 96 -21.62 1.20 -0.47
C ILE A 96 -20.17 1.64 -0.25
N PRO A 97 -19.65 2.65 -0.96
CA PRO A 97 -18.32 3.17 -0.74
C PRO A 97 -18.31 4.15 0.45
N ILE A 98 -17.38 3.96 1.37
CA ILE A 98 -17.14 4.84 2.52
C ILE A 98 -15.72 5.39 2.42
N ARG A 99 -15.59 6.61 1.88
CA ARG A 99 -14.31 7.30 1.77
C ARG A 99 -13.87 7.82 3.14
N LYS A 100 -13.02 7.07 3.84
CA LYS A 100 -12.52 7.45 5.17
C LYS A 100 -11.19 6.77 5.47
N ASP A 101 -10.33 7.44 6.24
CA ASP A 101 -9.21 6.77 6.90
C ASP A 101 -9.78 5.70 7.85
N VAL A 102 -9.38 4.44 7.64
CA VAL A 102 -9.88 3.28 8.39
C VAL A 102 -9.68 3.40 9.90
N ARG A 103 -8.67 4.17 10.33
CA ARG A 103 -8.39 4.41 11.76
C ARG A 103 -9.41 5.34 12.41
N MET A 104 -10.10 6.14 11.60
CA MET A 104 -11.07 7.15 12.02
C MET A 104 -12.51 6.68 11.83
N VAL A 105 -12.73 5.46 11.34
CA VAL A 105 -14.06 4.87 11.18
C VAL A 105 -14.65 4.55 12.55
N ASP A 106 -15.93 4.87 12.72
CA ASP A 106 -16.69 4.43 13.90
C ASP A 106 -17.13 2.97 13.69
N TRP A 107 -16.19 2.07 13.99
CA TRP A 107 -16.40 0.63 13.83
C TRP A 107 -17.48 0.09 14.77
N ASP A 108 -17.71 0.74 15.92
CA ASP A 108 -18.73 0.32 16.88
C ASP A 108 -20.13 0.62 16.35
N ALA A 109 -20.32 1.77 15.70
CA ALA A 109 -21.56 2.07 14.99
C ALA A 109 -21.84 1.05 13.88
N ILE A 110 -20.84 0.71 13.06
CA ILE A 110 -21.01 -0.29 11.99
C ILE A 110 -21.34 -1.67 12.57
N ALA A 111 -20.57 -2.13 13.58
CA ALA A 111 -20.77 -3.43 14.21
C ALA A 111 -22.16 -3.60 14.84
N LYS A 112 -22.76 -2.50 15.30
CA LYS A 112 -24.11 -2.47 15.87
C LYS A 112 -25.20 -2.70 14.81
N GLU A 113 -25.02 -2.14 13.62
CA GLU A 113 -26.01 -2.21 12.53
C GLU A 113 -25.87 -3.51 11.72
N VAL A 114 -24.65 -3.99 11.52
CA VAL A 114 -24.39 -5.13 10.65
C VAL A 114 -23.23 -6.00 11.15
N GLN A 115 -23.38 -7.31 10.93
CA GLN A 115 -22.31 -8.29 11.05
C GLN A 115 -22.03 -8.81 9.64
N PHE A 116 -20.76 -8.84 9.26
CA PHE A 116 -20.35 -9.31 7.93
C PHE A 116 -20.11 -10.82 7.95
N ASP A 117 -20.46 -11.47 6.84
CA ASP A 117 -20.26 -12.91 6.68
C ASP A 117 -18.89 -13.20 6.05
N VAL A 118 -18.38 -12.25 5.24
CA VAL A 118 -17.03 -12.25 4.69
C VAL A 118 -16.43 -10.85 4.77
N ILE A 119 -15.19 -10.77 5.26
CA ILE A 119 -14.37 -9.55 5.26
C ILE A 119 -13.13 -9.80 4.42
N THR A 120 -12.79 -8.88 3.51
CA THR A 120 -11.53 -8.87 2.77
C THR A 120 -10.69 -7.66 3.19
N MET A 121 -9.37 -7.84 3.25
CA MET A 121 -8.43 -6.78 3.62
C MET A 121 -7.15 -6.87 2.79
N ASP A 122 -6.67 -5.72 2.29
CA ASP A 122 -5.32 -5.55 1.72
C ASP A 122 -4.59 -4.43 2.47
N PRO A 123 -4.10 -4.69 3.71
CA PRO A 123 -3.50 -3.63 4.52
C PRO A 123 -2.25 -3.04 3.86
N PRO A 124 -2.03 -1.72 3.97
CA PRO A 124 -0.83 -1.06 3.45
C PRO A 124 0.37 -1.32 4.37
N TRP A 125 0.87 -2.56 4.33
CA TRP A 125 1.94 -3.05 5.17
C TRP A 125 3.17 -2.14 5.12
N GLN A 126 3.64 -1.71 6.29
CA GLN A 126 4.95 -1.05 6.37
C GLN A 126 6.04 -2.05 5.97
N LEU A 127 6.88 -1.69 5.00
CA LEU A 127 8.09 -2.47 4.70
C LEU A 127 9.21 -1.97 5.62
N ALA A 128 9.87 -2.90 6.33
CA ALA A 128 10.89 -2.55 7.34
C ALA A 128 12.16 -1.90 6.74
N SER A 129 12.29 -1.79 5.42
CA SER A 129 13.46 -1.18 4.79
C SER A 129 13.39 0.33 4.87
N SER A 130 13.99 0.89 5.91
CA SER A 130 14.39 2.29 6.07
C SER A 130 15.48 2.75 5.08
N ASN A 131 15.72 2.01 4.00
CA ASN A 131 16.61 2.39 2.90
C ASN A 131 16.09 1.78 1.58
N PRO A 132 15.43 2.55 0.69
CA PRO A 132 15.11 2.08 -0.65
C PRO A 132 16.42 2.00 -1.45
N THR A 133 17.08 0.84 -1.45
CA THR A 133 18.38 0.67 -2.12
C THR A 133 18.29 0.72 -3.66
N ARG A 134 17.11 0.99 -4.24
CA ARG A 134 16.88 0.93 -5.70
C ARG A 134 15.81 1.90 -6.23
N GLY A 135 15.63 3.07 -5.63
CA GLY A 135 14.88 4.16 -6.27
C GLY A 135 13.39 3.91 -6.58
N VAL A 136 12.77 2.89 -6.00
CA VAL A 136 11.31 2.70 -6.13
C VAL A 136 10.64 3.52 -5.03
N ALA A 137 10.18 4.73 -5.37
CA ALA A 137 9.32 5.51 -4.50
C ALA A 137 8.04 4.72 -4.21
N ILE A 138 7.77 4.43 -2.94
CA ILE A 138 6.50 3.83 -2.51
C ILE A 138 5.49 4.97 -2.44
N GLY A 139 4.68 5.13 -3.49
CA GLY A 139 3.71 6.22 -3.60
C GLY A 139 2.47 6.14 -2.69
N TYR A 140 2.41 5.21 -1.73
CA TYR A 140 1.28 5.06 -0.82
C TYR A 140 1.69 5.22 0.66
N LYS A 141 0.84 5.86 1.46
CA LYS A 141 1.05 6.00 2.91
C LYS A 141 0.90 4.64 3.57
N GLN A 142 2.00 4.09 4.07
CA GLN A 142 2.02 2.84 4.81
C GLN A 142 1.45 3.02 6.23
N LEU A 143 0.88 1.96 6.79
CA LEU A 143 0.43 1.95 8.18
C LEU A 143 1.37 1.13 9.08
N PRO A 144 1.70 1.64 10.28
CA PRO A 144 2.36 0.84 11.30
C PRO A 144 1.54 -0.41 11.63
N ASN A 145 2.24 -1.51 11.95
CA ASN A 145 1.59 -2.75 12.36
C ASN A 145 0.58 -2.56 13.50
N LYS A 146 0.90 -1.68 14.46
CA LYS A 146 0.02 -1.35 15.58
C LYS A 146 -1.32 -0.80 15.11
N ASP A 147 -1.31 0.16 14.19
CA ASP A 147 -2.51 0.79 13.65
C ASP A 147 -3.41 -0.24 12.94
N ILE A 148 -2.81 -1.18 12.20
CA ILE A 148 -3.54 -2.26 11.53
C ILE A 148 -4.16 -3.22 12.57
N MET A 149 -3.40 -3.58 13.61
CA MET A 149 -3.85 -4.49 14.68
C MET A 149 -5.01 -3.91 15.51
N ASP A 150 -5.03 -2.59 15.68
CA ASP A 150 -6.00 -1.89 16.50
C ASP A 150 -7.36 -1.70 15.79
N ILE A 151 -7.45 -2.01 14.49
CA ILE A 151 -8.74 -2.08 13.79
C ILE A 151 -9.58 -3.21 14.43
N PRO A 152 -10.78 -2.93 14.94
CA PRO A 152 -11.55 -3.88 15.74
C PRO A 152 -12.35 -4.88 14.88
N ILE A 153 -11.68 -5.59 13.97
CA ILE A 153 -12.29 -6.57 13.04
C ILE A 153 -13.12 -7.62 13.79
N HIS A 154 -12.65 -8.03 14.96
CA HIS A 154 -13.34 -8.98 15.82
C HIS A 154 -14.77 -8.56 16.22
N LYS A 155 -15.12 -7.27 16.19
CA LYS A 155 -16.46 -6.76 16.47
C LYS A 155 -17.40 -6.83 15.26
N LEU A 156 -16.84 -6.80 14.05
CA LEU A 156 -17.59 -6.79 12.80
C LEU A 156 -18.09 -8.18 12.38
N GLN A 157 -17.57 -9.22 13.02
CA GLN A 157 -17.87 -10.60 12.65
C GLN A 157 -17.89 -11.53 13.87
N SER A 158 -19.07 -12.08 14.13
CA SER A 158 -19.28 -13.15 15.11
C SER A 158 -19.07 -14.54 14.51
N ASN A 159 -19.48 -14.72 13.25
CA ASN A 159 -19.37 -15.95 12.47
C ASN A 159 -19.04 -15.56 11.02
N GLY A 160 -18.02 -16.14 10.40
CA GLY A 160 -17.67 -15.79 9.02
C GLY A 160 -16.23 -16.05 8.64
N PHE A 161 -15.82 -15.49 7.50
CA PHE A 161 -14.48 -15.62 6.94
C PHE A 161 -13.76 -14.27 6.84
N LEU A 162 -12.46 -14.25 7.07
CA LEU A 162 -11.58 -13.11 6.87
C LEU A 162 -10.50 -13.50 5.86
N PHE A 163 -10.43 -12.75 4.77
CA PHE A 163 -9.42 -12.88 3.73
C PHE A 163 -8.45 -11.72 3.87
N ILE A 164 -7.18 -12.00 4.15
CA ILE A 164 -6.16 -10.97 4.33
C ILE A 164 -4.98 -11.20 3.39
N TRP A 165 -4.74 -10.23 2.51
CA TRP A 165 -3.56 -10.22 1.65
C TRP A 165 -2.32 -9.91 2.47
N VAL A 166 -1.30 -10.75 2.32
CA VAL A 166 -0.05 -10.66 3.08
C VAL A 166 1.16 -10.68 2.16
N ILE A 167 2.20 -9.97 2.59
CA ILE A 167 3.54 -10.09 2.03
C ILE A 167 4.36 -11.07 2.88
N ASN A 168 5.41 -11.67 2.28
CA ASN A 168 6.27 -12.65 2.96
C ASN A 168 6.78 -12.15 4.33
N ALA A 169 7.14 -10.87 4.45
CA ALA A 169 7.66 -10.29 5.68
C ALA A 169 6.60 -10.09 6.79
N ARG A 170 5.31 -10.25 6.49
CA ARG A 170 4.18 -9.99 7.40
C ARG A 170 3.33 -11.22 7.67
N TYR A 171 3.75 -12.39 7.20
CA TYR A 171 3.02 -13.64 7.39
C TYR A 171 2.80 -13.96 8.88
N THR A 172 3.86 -13.94 9.69
CA THR A 172 3.77 -14.23 11.13
C THR A 172 2.88 -13.23 11.87
N PHE A 173 2.98 -11.95 11.52
CA PHE A 173 2.16 -10.89 12.09
C PHE A 173 0.67 -11.07 11.78
N ALA A 174 0.33 -11.49 10.55
CA ALA A 174 -1.05 -11.77 10.18
C ALA A 174 -1.64 -12.97 10.95
N LEU A 175 -0.81 -13.98 11.29
CA LEU A 175 -1.25 -15.08 12.15
C LEU A 175 -1.50 -14.62 13.59
N GLU A 176 -0.66 -13.73 14.14
CA GLU A 176 -0.90 -13.09 15.44
C GLU A 176 -2.19 -12.26 15.44
N MET A 177 -2.49 -11.57 14.32
CA MET A 177 -3.76 -10.87 14.13
C MET A 177 -4.96 -11.83 14.20
N PHE A 178 -4.88 -12.97 13.52
CA PHE A 178 -5.93 -13.99 13.56
C PHE A 178 -6.18 -14.48 14.99
N GLU A 179 -5.12 -14.83 15.73
CA GLU A 179 -5.25 -15.25 17.12
C GLU A 179 -5.92 -14.18 17.99
N ARG A 180 -5.45 -12.92 17.91
CA ARG A 180 -6.03 -11.81 18.70
C ARG A 180 -7.49 -11.53 18.34
N TRP A 181 -7.86 -11.64 17.07
CA TRP A 181 -9.22 -11.36 16.61
C TRP A 181 -10.18 -12.56 16.72
N GLY A 182 -9.65 -13.74 17.08
CA GLY A 182 -10.40 -14.97 17.29
C GLY A 182 -10.72 -15.73 16.01
N TYR A 183 -9.80 -15.71 15.05
CA TYR A 183 -9.89 -16.46 13.79
C TYR A 183 -8.96 -17.67 13.83
N GLU A 184 -9.44 -18.78 13.30
CA GLU A 184 -8.66 -19.97 12.99
C GLU A 184 -8.19 -19.89 11.53
N LEU A 185 -6.90 -20.06 11.27
CA LEU A 185 -6.41 -20.21 9.89
C LEU A 185 -6.94 -21.52 9.31
N VAL A 186 -7.72 -21.44 8.23
CA VAL A 186 -8.32 -22.62 7.59
C VAL A 186 -7.82 -22.88 6.17
N ASP A 187 -7.32 -21.84 5.49
CA ASP A 187 -6.84 -21.95 4.11
C ASP A 187 -5.84 -20.82 3.77
N ASP A 188 -5.10 -20.96 2.68
CA ASP A 188 -4.30 -19.90 2.09
C ASP A 188 -4.39 -19.91 0.56
N ILE A 189 -4.83 -18.77 0.00
CA ILE A 189 -4.96 -18.60 -1.44
C ILE A 189 -3.67 -18.01 -1.98
N THR A 190 -3.12 -18.65 -3.01
CA THR A 190 -1.95 -18.15 -3.74
C THR A 190 -2.35 -17.54 -5.07
N TRP A 191 -2.12 -16.24 -5.23
CA TRP A 191 -2.19 -15.60 -6.54
C TRP A 191 -0.85 -15.72 -7.27
N VAL A 192 -0.81 -16.52 -8.32
CA VAL A 192 0.30 -16.58 -9.28
C VAL A 192 0.11 -15.48 -10.31
N LYS A 193 1.04 -14.54 -10.34
CA LYS A 193 1.02 -13.40 -11.26
C LYS A 193 1.40 -13.85 -12.66
N THR A 194 0.56 -13.52 -13.62
CA THR A 194 0.84 -13.76 -15.04
C THR A 194 1.01 -12.44 -15.80
N THR A 195 1.69 -12.50 -16.94
CA THR A 195 1.70 -11.42 -17.94
C THR A 195 0.49 -11.55 -18.86
N VAL A 196 0.22 -10.54 -19.68
CA VAL A 196 -0.76 -10.59 -20.80
C VAL A 196 -0.62 -11.84 -21.68
N HIS A 197 0.60 -12.39 -21.78
CA HIS A 197 0.91 -13.61 -22.57
C HIS A 197 0.85 -14.90 -21.74
N ARG A 198 0.20 -14.87 -20.56
CA ARG A 198 0.04 -16.01 -19.63
C ARG A 198 1.35 -16.65 -19.18
N ARG A 199 2.45 -15.89 -19.19
CA ARG A 199 3.73 -16.32 -18.61
C ARG A 199 3.81 -15.85 -17.17
N MET A 200 4.57 -16.56 -16.34
CA MET A 200 4.80 -16.15 -14.95
C MET A 200 5.49 -14.78 -14.91
N ALA A 201 4.82 -13.79 -14.29
CA ALA A 201 5.33 -12.44 -14.10
C ALA A 201 6.24 -12.41 -12.87
N LYS A 202 7.56 -12.41 -13.10
CA LYS A 202 8.56 -12.47 -12.04
C LYS A 202 9.01 -11.06 -11.65
N GLY A 203 8.72 -10.67 -10.43
CA GLY A 203 9.22 -9.45 -9.81
C GLY A 203 10.56 -9.65 -9.12
N HIS A 204 11.19 -8.54 -8.75
CA HIS A 204 12.40 -8.56 -7.93
C HIS A 204 12.11 -9.09 -6.52
N GLY A 205 12.99 -9.95 -6.04
CA GLY A 205 13.04 -10.35 -4.63
C GLY A 205 14.50 -10.52 -4.21
N PHE A 206 14.73 -10.54 -2.90
CA PHE A 206 16.10 -10.58 -2.35
C PHE A 206 16.77 -11.94 -2.57
N TYR A 207 16.12 -13.01 -2.09
CA TYR A 207 16.63 -14.39 -2.23
C TYR A 207 16.11 -15.11 -3.48
N LEU A 208 14.84 -14.87 -3.84
CA LEU A 208 14.15 -15.50 -4.94
C LEU A 208 13.28 -14.47 -5.65
N GLN A 209 13.07 -14.64 -6.95
CA GLN A 209 12.12 -13.79 -7.70
C GLN A 209 10.70 -13.99 -7.15
N HIS A 210 9.98 -12.89 -6.97
CA HIS A 210 8.62 -12.91 -6.44
C HIS A 210 7.62 -12.94 -7.59
N ALA A 211 6.94 -14.05 -7.77
CA ALA A 211 5.92 -14.23 -8.81
C ALA A 211 4.52 -14.50 -8.24
N LYS A 212 4.36 -14.40 -6.93
CA LYS A 212 3.10 -14.68 -6.25
C LYS A 212 2.84 -13.74 -5.08
N GLU A 213 1.57 -13.60 -4.74
CA GLU A 213 1.10 -13.05 -3.46
C GLU A 213 0.22 -14.09 -2.76
N THR A 214 0.11 -13.97 -1.44
CA THR A 214 -0.68 -14.91 -0.62
C THR A 214 -1.79 -14.14 0.10
N CYS A 215 -2.98 -14.74 0.13
CA CYS A 215 -4.13 -14.28 0.88
C CYS A 215 -4.50 -15.36 1.92
N LEU A 216 -4.39 -15.04 3.20
CA LEU A 216 -4.73 -15.99 4.27
C LEU A 216 -6.24 -15.98 4.50
N VAL A 217 -6.82 -17.15 4.73
CA VAL A 217 -8.24 -17.33 5.01
C VAL A 217 -8.42 -17.76 6.46
N GLY A 218 -8.95 -16.84 7.26
CA GLY A 218 -9.33 -17.07 8.65
C GLY A 218 -10.81 -17.35 8.77
N ARG A 219 -11.19 -18.32 9.59
CA ARG A 219 -12.58 -18.62 9.94
C ARG A 219 -12.84 -18.23 11.39
N LYS A 220 -13.97 -17.59 11.65
CA LYS A 220 -14.43 -17.30 13.01
C LYS A 220 -15.79 -17.93 13.27
N GLY A 221 -15.93 -18.59 14.42
CA GLY A 221 -17.19 -19.19 14.86
C GLY A 221 -17.71 -20.27 13.90
N LYS A 222 -19.02 -20.27 13.69
CA LYS A 222 -19.69 -21.18 12.74
C LYS A 222 -19.63 -20.62 11.32
N ASN A 223 -19.90 -21.47 10.35
CA ASN A 223 -20.05 -21.01 8.96
C ASN A 223 -21.33 -20.16 8.84
N PRO A 224 -21.29 -19.04 8.11
CA PRO A 224 -22.50 -18.32 7.73
C PRO A 224 -23.54 -19.21 7.04
N PRO A 225 -24.85 -18.89 7.14
CA PRO A 225 -25.88 -19.62 6.42
C PRO A 225 -25.60 -19.66 4.91
N GLY A 226 -25.84 -20.81 4.28
CA GLY A 226 -25.62 -20.99 2.84
C GLY A 226 -24.17 -21.18 2.41
N THR A 227 -23.21 -21.18 3.34
CA THR A 227 -21.78 -21.43 3.02
C THR A 227 -21.63 -22.75 2.26
N THR A 228 -20.94 -22.71 1.13
CA THR A 228 -20.64 -23.88 0.28
C THR A 228 -19.16 -24.24 0.38
N GLY A 229 -18.83 -25.54 0.35
CA GLY A 229 -17.44 -26.01 0.39
C GLY A 229 -16.94 -26.44 -0.99
N ASN A 230 -15.63 -26.51 -1.17
CA ASN A 230 -14.99 -26.97 -2.41
C ASN A 230 -15.43 -26.16 -3.65
N ILE A 231 -15.38 -24.84 -3.52
CA ILE A 231 -15.87 -23.87 -4.52
C ILE A 231 -14.86 -23.55 -5.63
N GLY A 232 -13.59 -23.90 -5.43
CA GLY A 232 -12.53 -23.58 -6.37
C GLY A 232 -11.16 -24.03 -5.86
N SER A 233 -10.12 -23.77 -6.67
CA SER A 233 -8.74 -23.97 -6.24
C SER A 233 -8.31 -22.82 -5.33
N ASP A 234 -7.46 -23.15 -4.37
CA ASP A 234 -6.61 -22.25 -3.59
C ASP A 234 -5.54 -21.51 -4.42
N VAL A 235 -5.51 -21.68 -5.74
CA VAL A 235 -4.56 -20.99 -6.63
C VAL A 235 -5.29 -20.15 -7.67
N ILE A 236 -5.00 -18.86 -7.69
CA ILE A 236 -5.49 -17.92 -8.69
C ILE A 236 -4.38 -17.65 -9.71
N PHE A 237 -4.64 -17.92 -10.99
CA PHE A 237 -3.76 -17.50 -12.09
C PHE A 237 -4.36 -16.27 -12.75
N ALA A 238 -3.84 -15.10 -12.39
CA ALA A 238 -4.38 -13.82 -12.88
C ALA A 238 -3.27 -12.85 -13.27
N GLU A 239 -3.59 -12.00 -14.24
CA GLU A 239 -2.65 -11.01 -14.76
C GLU A 239 -2.31 -9.96 -13.70
N ARG A 240 -1.03 -9.57 -13.63
CA ARG A 240 -0.64 -8.40 -12.83
C ARG A 240 -1.12 -7.12 -13.50
N ARG A 241 -2.08 -6.45 -12.87
CA ARG A 241 -2.64 -5.16 -13.29
C ARG A 241 -1.90 -3.97 -12.65
N GLY A 242 -2.62 -2.90 -12.33
CA GLY A 242 -2.09 -1.71 -11.67
C GLY A 242 -1.35 -2.00 -10.36
N GLN A 243 -0.62 -1.00 -9.85
CA GLN A 243 0.18 -1.18 -8.65
C GLN A 243 -0.69 -1.57 -7.45
N SER A 244 -0.35 -2.73 -6.85
CA SER A 244 -1.09 -3.32 -5.72
C SER A 244 -2.54 -3.72 -6.02
N GLN A 245 -2.95 -3.79 -7.29
CA GLN A 245 -4.29 -4.26 -7.65
C GLN A 245 -4.37 -5.78 -7.57
N LYS A 246 -5.19 -6.27 -6.64
CA LYS A 246 -5.46 -7.69 -6.43
C LYS A 246 -6.38 -8.25 -7.53
N PRO A 247 -6.33 -9.58 -7.79
CA PRO A 247 -7.22 -10.24 -8.75
C PRO A 247 -8.69 -10.10 -8.35
N GLU A 248 -9.58 -10.00 -9.33
CA GLU A 248 -11.03 -9.90 -9.08
C GLU A 248 -11.62 -11.26 -8.69
N GLU A 249 -10.95 -12.33 -9.09
CA GLU A 249 -11.26 -13.71 -8.78
C GLU A 249 -11.38 -13.96 -7.27
N ILE A 250 -10.75 -13.13 -6.42
CA ILE A 250 -10.94 -13.22 -4.96
C ILE A 250 -12.38 -12.91 -4.54
N TYR A 251 -13.05 -11.97 -5.20
CA TYR A 251 -14.44 -11.62 -4.91
C TYR A 251 -15.37 -12.76 -5.35
N GLU A 252 -15.10 -13.37 -6.50
CA GLU A 252 -15.86 -14.52 -7.00
C GLU A 252 -15.76 -15.72 -6.05
N LEU A 253 -14.56 -15.99 -5.52
CA LEU A 253 -14.37 -17.01 -4.49
C LEU A 253 -15.16 -16.67 -3.21
N CYS A 254 -15.10 -15.42 -2.74
CA CYS A 254 -15.85 -14.99 -1.55
C CYS A 254 -17.37 -15.16 -1.74
N GLU A 255 -17.89 -14.71 -2.89
CA GLU A 255 -19.32 -14.75 -3.22
C GLU A 255 -19.83 -16.17 -3.46
N THR A 256 -18.98 -17.06 -4.01
CA THR A 256 -19.34 -18.47 -4.17
C THR A 256 -19.26 -19.23 -2.85
N LEU A 257 -18.26 -18.92 -2.01
CA LEU A 257 -18.10 -19.50 -0.68
C LEU A 257 -19.30 -19.19 0.21
N VAL A 258 -19.76 -17.94 0.23
CA VAL A 258 -20.95 -17.52 1.00
C VAL A 258 -21.94 -16.80 0.09
N PRO A 259 -22.77 -17.53 -0.68
CA PRO A 259 -23.73 -16.91 -1.59
C PRO A 259 -24.71 -16.00 -0.86
N ASN A 260 -24.96 -14.82 -1.44
CA ASN A 260 -25.80 -13.77 -0.85
C ASN A 260 -25.35 -13.32 0.56
N GLY A 261 -24.06 -13.44 0.86
CA GLY A 261 -23.48 -12.95 2.10
C GLY A 261 -23.46 -11.42 2.19
N ARG A 262 -23.17 -10.92 3.38
CA ARG A 262 -22.81 -9.51 3.61
C ARG A 262 -21.31 -9.37 3.55
N TYR A 263 -20.82 -8.59 2.58
CA TYR A 263 -19.41 -8.46 2.29
C TYR A 263 -18.87 -7.09 2.68
N LEU A 264 -17.68 -7.08 3.26
CA LEU A 264 -16.92 -5.87 3.60
C LEU A 264 -15.51 -5.97 3.04
N GLU A 265 -15.06 -4.92 2.37
CA GLU A 265 -13.66 -4.71 2.03
C GLU A 265 -13.10 -3.53 2.82
N ILE A 266 -11.94 -3.75 3.47
CA ILE A 266 -11.22 -2.72 4.21
C ILE A 266 -9.90 -2.44 3.49
N PHE A 267 -9.55 -1.16 3.40
CA PHE A 267 -8.47 -0.63 2.55
C PHE A 267 -8.81 -0.66 1.05
N ALA A 268 -10.11 -0.61 0.73
CA ALA A 268 -10.58 -0.62 -0.66
C ALA A 268 -10.12 0.63 -1.43
N ARG A 269 -9.89 0.46 -2.72
CA ARG A 269 -9.63 1.54 -3.69
C ARG A 269 -10.74 1.59 -4.74
N ARG A 270 -10.77 2.65 -5.56
CA ARG A 270 -11.77 2.82 -6.63
C ARG A 270 -11.92 1.61 -7.55
N ASN A 271 -10.81 1.00 -7.93
CA ASN A 271 -10.79 -0.19 -8.80
C ASN A 271 -11.28 -1.48 -8.10
N ASN A 272 -11.60 -1.44 -6.81
CA ASN A 272 -12.16 -2.55 -6.05
C ASN A 272 -13.68 -2.44 -5.87
N LEU A 273 -14.30 -1.29 -6.18
CA LEU A 273 -15.73 -1.10 -5.95
C LEU A 273 -16.55 -2.15 -6.69
N ARG A 274 -17.43 -2.81 -5.95
CA ARG A 274 -18.23 -3.93 -6.43
C ARG A 274 -19.64 -3.87 -5.87
N ASN A 275 -20.61 -4.26 -6.70
CA ASN A 275 -22.01 -4.34 -6.28
C ASN A 275 -22.17 -5.27 -5.07
N TYR A 276 -22.99 -4.87 -4.10
CA TYR A 276 -23.30 -5.60 -2.87
C TYR A 276 -22.15 -5.69 -1.85
N TRP A 277 -21.04 -4.98 -2.09
CA TRP A 277 -19.95 -4.83 -1.14
C TRP A 277 -20.04 -3.48 -0.44
N VAL A 278 -19.76 -3.50 0.87
CA VAL A 278 -19.37 -2.30 1.60
C VAL A 278 -17.86 -2.16 1.42
N SER A 279 -17.40 -1.04 0.87
CA SER A 279 -15.98 -0.80 0.60
C SER A 279 -15.52 0.41 1.42
N ILE A 280 -14.51 0.24 2.26
CA ILE A 280 -14.01 1.30 3.15
C ILE A 280 -12.53 1.54 2.87
N GLY A 281 -12.19 2.78 2.52
CA GLY A 281 -10.82 3.19 2.25
C GLY A 281 -10.70 4.69 2.03
N ASN A 282 -9.50 5.24 2.20
CA ASN A 282 -9.23 6.67 2.01
C ASN A 282 -9.02 7.05 0.53
N GLU A 283 -8.79 6.06 -0.34
CA GLU A 283 -8.56 6.20 -1.79
C GLU A 283 -9.81 5.89 -2.64
N LEU A 284 -11.01 5.93 -2.04
CA LEU A 284 -12.29 5.85 -2.75
C LEU A 284 -12.67 7.20 -3.38
#